data_AF-A0A7V4WAJ1-F1
#
_entry.id   AF-A0A7V4WAJ1-F1
#
_cell.length_a   1.000
_cell.length_b   1.000
_cell.length_c   1.000
_cell.angle_alpha   90.00
_cell.angle_beta   90.00
_cell.angle_gamma   90.00
#
_symmetry.space_group_name_H-M   'P 1'
#
loop_
_entity.id
_entity.type
_entity.pdbx_description
1 polymer ?
#
loop_
_entity_poly.entity_id
_entity_poly.type
_entity_poly.pdbx_seq_one_letter_code
_entity_poly.pdbx_strand_id
1 'polypeptide(L)'
;MMLISQYFDAVEKLIREIREAESEKIVKVAEICADSVAEGGVLHIHDTGHMLNSELVHRAGGLALLTPFSFSLNVNNPNAYREKNPSSVDLTSETVTLALKRSNIKSGDVLFIGSVSGKSKNVVELAIQAREMGVTVVAITSLEYSSRLQSEHPTGKRLYEIADLTIDNHAPYGDAMLEVEGLDVKACPASGLAAACIMWAITAGIIERLLERGLVPTVYRSVNAPGGPEDVRSRQERYKELGY
;
A
#
# COMPACT_ATOMS: atom_id res chain seq x y z
N MET A 1 4.03 -33.55 -10.61
CA MET A 1 3.47 -32.44 -11.43
C MET A 1 4.60 -31.44 -11.70
N MET A 2 4.64 -30.78 -12.85
CA MET A 2 5.69 -29.79 -13.12
C MET A 2 5.53 -28.57 -12.20
N LEU A 3 6.64 -27.97 -11.76
CA LEU A 3 6.63 -26.77 -10.88
C LEU A 3 5.80 -25.62 -11.47
N ILE A 4 5.83 -25.45 -12.80
CA ILE A 4 5.05 -24.41 -13.49
C ILE A 4 3.54 -24.63 -13.27
N SER A 5 3.05 -25.86 -13.37
CA SER A 5 1.62 -26.16 -13.11
C SER A 5 1.28 -25.94 -11.63
N GLN A 6 2.15 -26.37 -10.72
CA GLN A 6 1.98 -26.11 -9.28
C GLN A 6 1.93 -24.62 -8.95
N TYR A 7 2.71 -23.79 -9.65
CA TYR A 7 2.66 -22.34 -9.50
C TYR A 7 1.30 -21.76 -9.88
N PHE A 8 0.76 -22.12 -11.05
CA PHE A 8 -0.55 -21.64 -11.47
C PHE A 8 -1.66 -22.11 -10.52
N ASP A 9 -1.63 -23.38 -10.09
CA ASP A 9 -2.58 -23.89 -9.10
C ASP A 9 -2.52 -23.12 -7.77
N ALA A 10 -1.30 -22.78 -7.32
CA ALA A 10 -1.09 -21.99 -6.10
C ALA A 10 -1.63 -20.55 -6.25
N VAL A 11 -1.42 -19.92 -7.41
CA VAL A 11 -1.95 -18.59 -7.72
C VAL A 11 -3.47 -18.59 -7.78
N GLU A 12 -4.08 -19.56 -8.45
CA GLU A 12 -5.55 -19.68 -8.52
C GLU A 12 -6.17 -19.88 -7.15
N LYS A 13 -5.52 -20.71 -6.31
CA LYS A 13 -5.92 -20.89 -4.92
C LYS A 13 -5.83 -19.57 -4.14
N LEU A 14 -4.71 -18.86 -4.22
CA LEU A 14 -4.48 -17.59 -3.52
C LEU A 14 -5.55 -16.55 -3.88
N ILE A 15 -5.83 -16.36 -5.18
CA ILE A 15 -6.83 -15.40 -5.64
C ILE A 15 -8.24 -15.79 -5.17
N ARG A 16 -8.55 -17.10 -5.16
CA ARG A 16 -9.82 -17.59 -4.63
C ARG A 16 -9.97 -17.30 -3.14
N GLU A 17 -8.93 -17.56 -2.33
CA GLU A 17 -8.93 -17.29 -0.89
C GLU A 17 -9.11 -15.80 -0.60
N ILE A 18 -8.40 -14.92 -1.31
CA ILE A 18 -8.58 -13.46 -1.20
C ILE A 18 -10.02 -13.08 -1.53
N ARG A 19 -10.57 -13.59 -2.63
CA ARG A 19 -11.95 -13.28 -3.03
C ARG A 19 -12.96 -13.73 -1.96
N GLU A 20 -12.81 -14.93 -1.42
CA GLU A 20 -13.75 -15.48 -0.44
C GLU A 20 -13.65 -14.78 0.92
N ALA A 21 -12.44 -14.49 1.40
CA ALA A 21 -12.20 -13.97 2.74
C ALA A 21 -12.22 -12.43 2.84
N GLU A 22 -11.85 -11.72 1.76
CA GLU A 22 -11.57 -10.29 1.81
C GLU A 22 -12.56 -9.41 1.02
N SER A 23 -13.50 -10.00 0.26
CA SER A 23 -14.44 -9.23 -0.58
C SER A 23 -15.22 -8.16 0.18
N GLU A 24 -15.75 -8.49 1.37
CA GLU A 24 -16.50 -7.52 2.18
C GLU A 24 -15.61 -6.36 2.66
N LYS A 25 -14.36 -6.65 3.03
CA LYS A 25 -13.40 -5.62 3.43
C LYS A 25 -12.98 -4.76 2.24
N ILE A 26 -12.79 -5.35 1.07
CA ILE A 26 -12.50 -4.64 -0.19
C ILE A 26 -13.65 -3.67 -0.52
N VAL A 27 -14.90 -4.13 -0.46
CA VAL A 27 -16.11 -3.32 -0.64
C VAL A 27 -16.13 -2.15 0.34
N LYS A 28 -15.86 -2.41 1.63
CA LYS A 28 -15.82 -1.37 2.67
C LYS A 28 -14.71 -0.36 2.46
N VAL A 29 -13.51 -0.80 2.08
CA VAL A 29 -12.38 0.09 1.78
C VAL A 29 -12.68 0.96 0.56
N ALA A 30 -13.29 0.38 -0.49
CA ALA A 30 -13.70 1.13 -1.66
C ALA A 30 -14.74 2.22 -1.32
N GLU A 31 -15.67 1.94 -0.40
CA GLU A 31 -16.63 2.91 0.12
C GLU A 31 -15.94 4.10 0.77
N ILE A 32 -15.05 3.83 1.73
CA ILE A 32 -14.30 4.86 2.46
C ILE A 32 -13.45 5.71 1.51
N CYS A 33 -12.84 5.07 0.51
CA CYS A 33 -12.06 5.79 -0.50
C CYS A 33 -12.93 6.70 -1.36
N ALA A 34 -14.11 6.22 -1.79
CA ALA A 34 -15.05 7.03 -2.57
C ALA A 34 -15.61 8.20 -1.75
N ASP A 35 -15.91 8.00 -0.46
CA ASP A 35 -16.33 9.06 0.46
C ASP A 35 -15.24 10.12 0.63
N SER A 36 -14.00 9.69 0.93
CA SER A 36 -12.84 10.58 1.05
C SER A 36 -12.67 11.43 -0.21
N VAL A 37 -12.69 10.80 -1.39
CA VAL A 37 -12.52 11.49 -2.68
C VAL A 37 -13.68 12.45 -2.97
N ALA A 38 -14.92 12.07 -2.67
CA ALA A 38 -16.09 12.94 -2.86
C ALA A 38 -16.04 14.21 -1.97
N GLU A 39 -15.36 14.13 -0.83
CA GLU A 39 -15.11 15.26 0.08
C GLU A 39 -13.81 16.03 -0.25
N GLY A 40 -13.12 15.68 -1.34
CA GLY A 40 -11.88 16.33 -1.78
C GLY A 40 -10.63 15.85 -1.03
N GLY A 41 -10.68 14.66 -0.45
CA GLY A 41 -9.55 13.92 0.10
C GLY A 41 -8.71 13.24 -0.98
N VAL A 42 -7.52 12.78 -0.59
CA VAL A 42 -6.55 12.12 -1.48
C VAL A 42 -6.25 10.71 -0.99
N LEU A 43 -6.06 9.77 -1.93
CA LEU A 43 -5.66 8.39 -1.64
C LEU A 43 -4.15 8.25 -1.80
N HIS A 44 -3.45 8.07 -0.69
CA HIS A 44 -1.99 7.95 -0.63
C HIS A 44 -1.56 6.48 -0.56
N ILE A 45 -0.46 6.15 -1.22
CA ILE A 45 0.12 4.79 -1.20
C ILE A 45 1.54 4.87 -0.63
N HIS A 46 1.73 4.26 0.54
CA HIS A 46 3.04 3.98 1.09
C HIS A 46 3.38 2.50 0.91
N ASP A 47 4.32 2.22 0.02
CA ASP A 47 4.81 0.87 -0.25
C ASP A 47 6.20 0.68 0.36
N THR A 48 6.36 -0.32 1.24
CA THR A 48 7.66 -0.66 1.83
C THR A 48 8.50 -1.62 0.99
N GLY A 49 7.96 -2.08 -0.13
CA GLY A 49 8.60 -3.01 -1.06
C GLY A 49 7.57 -3.98 -1.62
N HIS A 50 7.85 -4.53 -2.80
CA HIS A 50 6.99 -5.47 -3.55
C HIS A 50 5.94 -4.88 -4.49
N MET A 51 6.14 -3.63 -4.94
CA MET A 51 5.64 -3.06 -6.21
C MET A 51 4.28 -2.36 -6.19
N LEU A 52 3.61 -2.15 -5.06
CA LEU A 52 2.30 -1.46 -5.03
C LEU A 52 2.37 -0.08 -5.68
N ASN A 53 3.43 0.69 -5.40
CA ASN A 53 3.60 2.00 -6.03
C ASN A 53 3.78 1.90 -7.56
N SER A 54 4.61 0.97 -8.03
CA SER A 54 4.85 0.77 -9.47
C SER A 54 3.68 0.11 -10.22
N GLU A 55 2.85 -0.64 -9.51
CA GLU A 55 1.70 -1.35 -10.06
C GLU A 55 0.52 -0.42 -10.31
N LEU A 56 0.26 0.51 -9.38
CA LEU A 56 -0.97 1.30 -9.35
C LEU A 56 -0.81 2.72 -9.88
N VAL A 57 0.35 3.34 -9.67
CA VAL A 57 0.56 4.77 -9.98
C VAL A 57 1.00 4.95 -11.43
N HIS A 58 0.44 5.95 -12.09
CA HIS A 58 0.77 6.35 -13.48
C HIS A 58 0.66 5.22 -14.51
N ARG A 59 -0.29 4.30 -14.31
CA ARG A 59 -0.54 3.18 -15.23
C ARG A 59 -1.81 3.38 -16.05
N ALA A 60 -1.78 2.96 -17.30
CA ALA A 60 -2.99 2.82 -18.13
C ALA A 60 -4.05 1.96 -17.43
N GLY A 61 -5.30 2.43 -17.42
CA GLY A 61 -6.40 1.82 -16.66
C GLY A 61 -6.42 2.17 -15.17
N GLY A 62 -5.36 2.81 -14.65
CA GLY A 62 -5.26 3.27 -13.27
C GLY A 62 -5.93 4.64 -13.06
N LEU A 63 -6.35 4.86 -11.82
CA LEU A 63 -6.91 6.13 -11.36
C LEU A 63 -5.81 7.19 -11.15
N ALA A 64 -6.07 8.42 -11.59
CA ALA A 64 -5.14 9.54 -11.40
C ALA A 64 -5.04 10.01 -9.94
N LEU A 65 -6.04 9.69 -9.11
CA LEU A 65 -6.13 10.08 -7.71
C LEU A 65 -5.22 9.27 -6.76
N LEU A 66 -4.63 8.16 -7.22
CA LEU A 66 -3.69 7.36 -6.43
C LEU A 66 -2.32 8.04 -6.40
N THR A 67 -1.95 8.54 -5.23
CA THR A 67 -0.76 9.36 -5.04
C THR A 67 0.31 8.60 -4.26
N PRO A 68 1.53 8.42 -4.78
CA PRO A 68 2.60 7.77 -4.02
C PRO A 68 3.06 8.67 -2.87
N PHE A 69 3.19 8.09 -1.68
CA PHE A 69 3.77 8.73 -0.50
C PHE A 69 5.03 7.99 -0.06
N SER A 70 6.18 8.64 -0.22
CA SER A 70 7.49 8.09 0.14
C SER A 70 8.35 9.13 0.82
N PHE A 71 9.15 8.71 1.79
CA PHE A 71 10.11 9.55 2.47
C PHE A 71 11.33 8.73 2.87
N SER A 72 12.48 9.39 2.97
CA SER A 72 13.72 8.78 3.42
C SER A 72 14.63 9.85 4.01
N LEU A 73 15.32 9.54 5.08
CA LEU A 73 16.37 10.38 5.64
C LEU A 73 17.64 9.55 5.82
N ASN A 74 18.74 9.99 5.22
CA ASN A 74 20.06 9.41 5.43
C ASN A 74 20.94 10.47 6.12
N VAL A 75 21.51 10.11 7.26
CA VAL A 75 22.46 10.95 7.99
C VAL A 75 23.76 10.18 8.14
N ASN A 76 24.81 10.63 7.48
CA ASN A 76 26.17 10.08 7.63
C ASN A 76 27.08 11.13 8.28
N ASN A 77 27.57 10.84 9.49
CA ASN A 77 28.51 11.70 10.21
C ASN A 77 29.64 10.84 10.77
N PRO A 78 30.69 10.54 9.99
CA PRO A 78 31.75 9.58 10.35
C PRO A 78 32.77 10.16 11.35
N ASN A 79 32.37 11.13 12.17
CA ASN A 79 33.24 11.74 13.15
C ASN A 79 33.44 10.79 14.34
N ALA A 80 34.57 10.08 14.36
CA ALA A 80 34.93 9.11 15.39
C ALA A 80 34.93 9.65 16.83
N TYR A 81 35.09 10.97 17.04
CA TYR A 81 34.96 11.57 18.38
C TYR A 81 33.50 11.61 18.83
N ARG A 82 32.56 11.89 17.91
CA ARG A 82 31.12 11.95 18.20
C ARG A 82 30.44 10.57 18.19
N GLU A 83 31.00 9.57 17.51
CA GLU A 83 30.51 8.18 17.60
C GLU A 83 30.50 7.64 19.03
N LYS A 84 31.38 8.14 19.90
CA LYS A 84 31.41 7.77 21.32
C LYS A 84 30.20 8.26 22.12
N ASN A 85 29.51 9.30 21.64
CA ASN A 85 28.32 9.88 22.26
C ASN A 85 27.25 10.09 21.18
N PRO A 86 26.59 9.01 20.71
CA PRO A 86 25.58 9.12 19.66
C PRO A 86 24.37 9.92 20.15
N SER A 87 23.64 10.54 19.21
CA SER A 87 22.37 11.19 19.51
C SER A 87 21.35 10.19 20.05
N SER A 88 20.58 10.59 21.06
CA SER A 88 19.47 9.80 21.61
C SER A 88 18.12 10.09 20.93
N VAL A 89 18.12 10.89 19.87
CA VAL A 89 16.91 11.26 19.13
C VAL A 89 16.25 10.02 18.52
N ASP A 90 14.93 9.93 18.66
CA ASP A 90 14.14 8.95 17.92
C ASP A 90 14.00 9.38 16.46
N LEU A 91 15.03 9.07 15.68
CA LEU A 91 15.10 9.44 14.27
C LEU A 91 13.87 8.98 13.48
N THR A 92 13.29 7.82 13.82
CA THR A 92 12.14 7.28 13.10
C THR A 92 10.90 8.15 13.33
N SER A 93 10.56 8.40 14.60
CA SER A 93 9.40 9.21 14.96
C SER A 93 9.51 10.63 14.39
N GLU A 94 10.68 11.27 14.52
CA GLU A 94 10.89 12.62 13.97
C GLU A 94 10.83 12.67 12.45
N THR A 95 11.40 11.66 11.76
CA THR A 95 11.38 11.60 10.30
C THR A 95 9.96 11.41 9.78
N VAL A 96 9.16 10.53 10.42
CA VAL A 96 7.75 10.33 10.08
C VAL A 96 6.96 11.62 10.32
N THR A 97 7.15 12.27 11.47
CA THR A 97 6.49 13.55 11.79
C THR A 97 6.79 14.60 10.73
N LEU A 98 8.07 14.75 10.35
CA LEU A 98 8.47 15.72 9.34
C LEU A 98 7.91 15.37 7.96
N ALA A 99 7.94 14.09 7.59
CA ALA A 99 7.41 13.61 6.31
C ALA A 99 5.91 13.91 6.19
N LEU A 100 5.11 13.56 7.21
CA LEU A 100 3.67 13.81 7.24
C LEU A 100 3.37 15.31 7.22
N LYS A 101 4.02 16.11 8.08
CA LYS A 101 3.83 17.58 8.10
C LYS A 101 4.23 18.26 6.80
N ARG A 102 5.19 17.70 6.06
CA ARG A 102 5.67 18.27 4.80
C ARG A 102 4.88 17.78 3.59
N SER A 103 4.35 16.56 3.64
CA SER A 103 3.40 16.07 2.66
C SER A 103 2.07 16.80 2.82
N ASN A 104 1.41 17.15 1.73
CA ASN A 104 0.10 17.79 1.79
C ASN A 104 -1.02 16.81 2.23
N ILE A 105 -0.68 15.77 2.98
CA ILE A 105 -1.63 14.83 3.57
C ILE A 105 -2.40 15.54 4.69
N LYS A 106 -3.70 15.29 4.76
CA LYS A 106 -4.61 15.99 5.69
C LYS A 106 -5.65 15.04 6.27
N SER A 107 -6.32 15.49 7.34
CA SER A 107 -7.49 14.79 7.88
C SER A 107 -8.53 14.55 6.78
N GLY A 108 -9.13 13.36 6.76
CA GLY A 108 -10.07 12.93 5.73
C GLY A 108 -9.43 12.22 4.54
N ASP A 109 -8.10 12.26 4.39
CA ASP A 109 -7.39 11.45 3.40
C ASP A 109 -7.36 9.96 3.81
N VAL A 110 -7.05 9.08 2.84
CA VAL A 110 -6.79 7.66 3.08
C VAL A 110 -5.32 7.35 2.78
N LEU A 111 -4.66 6.63 3.68
CA LEU A 111 -3.30 6.15 3.49
C LEU A 111 -3.29 4.62 3.45
N PHE A 112 -3.00 4.07 2.28
CA PHE A 112 -2.67 2.67 2.10
C PHE A 112 -1.22 2.42 2.53
N ILE A 113 -0.99 1.42 3.37
CA ILE A 113 0.34 0.99 3.78
C ILE A 113 0.53 -0.49 3.38
N GLY A 114 1.40 -0.72 2.40
CA GLY A 114 1.83 -2.04 1.97
C GLY A 114 3.05 -2.51 2.74
N SER A 115 2.90 -3.56 3.56
CA SER A 115 4.02 -4.20 4.24
C SER A 115 3.69 -5.63 4.60
N VAL A 116 4.40 -6.61 4.01
CA VAL A 116 4.11 -8.04 4.23
C VAL A 116 4.29 -8.43 5.71
N SER A 117 5.35 -7.95 6.35
CA SER A 117 5.62 -8.24 7.76
C SER A 117 4.92 -7.28 8.72
N GLY A 118 4.73 -6.02 8.33
CA GLY A 118 4.12 -4.98 9.17
C GLY A 118 4.83 -4.72 10.51
N LYS A 119 6.05 -5.25 10.72
CA LYS A 119 6.73 -5.24 12.03
C LYS A 119 7.65 -4.04 12.24
N SER A 120 8.08 -3.40 11.17
CA SER A 120 9.15 -2.40 11.20
C SER A 120 8.69 -1.12 11.91
N LYS A 121 9.59 -0.54 12.71
CA LYS A 121 9.29 0.63 13.54
C LYS A 121 8.70 1.78 12.71
N ASN A 122 9.29 2.09 11.55
CA ASN A 122 8.84 3.17 10.67
C ASN A 122 7.42 2.96 10.12
N VAL A 123 7.04 1.72 9.81
CA VAL A 123 5.71 1.37 9.29
C VAL A 123 4.65 1.56 10.36
N VAL A 124 4.93 1.07 11.57
CA VAL A 124 4.03 1.19 12.71
C VAL A 124 3.90 2.65 13.15
N GLU A 125 5.02 3.37 13.24
CA GLU A 125 5.05 4.79 13.59
C GLU A 125 4.26 5.65 12.57
N LEU A 126 4.43 5.39 11.27
CA LEU A 126 3.67 6.05 10.21
C LEU A 126 2.16 5.84 10.39
N ALA A 127 1.74 4.60 10.63
CA ALA A 127 0.34 4.28 10.85
C ALA A 127 -0.24 4.99 12.09
N ILE A 128 0.51 5.04 13.20
CA ILE A 128 0.07 5.74 14.42
C ILE A 128 -0.09 7.24 14.14
N GLN A 129 0.95 7.91 13.64
CA GLN A 129 0.93 9.36 13.46
C GLN A 129 -0.08 9.81 12.38
N ALA A 130 -0.25 9.04 11.30
CA ALA A 130 -1.26 9.34 10.29
C ALA A 130 -2.68 9.30 10.87
N ARG A 131 -2.99 8.31 11.70
CA ARG A 131 -4.30 8.21 12.38
C ARG A 131 -4.53 9.34 13.36
N GLU A 132 -3.49 9.74 14.10
CA GLU A 132 -3.55 10.92 14.99
C GLU A 132 -3.84 12.22 14.22
N MET A 133 -3.48 12.30 12.94
CA MET A 133 -3.80 13.41 12.04
C MET A 133 -5.21 13.33 11.42
N GLY A 134 -6.00 12.30 11.72
CA GLY A 134 -7.32 12.07 11.14
C GLY A 134 -7.30 11.44 9.74
N VAL A 135 -6.17 10.84 9.34
CA VAL A 135 -6.05 10.06 8.10
C VAL A 135 -6.52 8.64 8.37
N THR A 136 -7.36 8.09 7.50
CA THR A 136 -7.76 6.68 7.60
C THR A 136 -6.62 5.79 7.09
N VAL A 137 -6.14 4.85 7.90
CA VAL A 137 -5.05 3.94 7.52
C VAL A 137 -5.61 2.57 7.12
N VAL A 138 -5.27 2.15 5.89
CA VAL A 138 -5.60 0.81 5.36
C VAL A 138 -4.30 0.01 5.19
N ALA A 139 -4.19 -1.10 5.91
CA ALA A 139 -3.05 -2.00 5.79
C ALA A 139 -3.30 -3.11 4.77
N ILE A 140 -2.35 -3.33 3.86
CA ILE A 140 -2.26 -4.52 3.03
C ILE A 140 -1.04 -5.31 3.50
N THR A 141 -1.26 -6.46 4.14
CA THR A 141 -0.23 -7.22 4.85
C THR A 141 -0.53 -8.72 4.83
N SER A 142 0.40 -9.57 5.28
CA SER A 142 0.13 -10.99 5.52
C SER A 142 -0.15 -11.19 7.00
N LEU A 143 -1.35 -11.60 7.38
CA LEU A 143 -1.64 -11.89 8.79
C LEU A 143 -0.89 -13.14 9.26
N GLU A 144 -0.76 -14.15 8.40
CA GLU A 144 0.01 -15.36 8.73
C GLU A 144 1.47 -15.02 9.03
N TYR A 145 2.08 -14.14 8.24
CA TYR A 145 3.47 -13.75 8.43
C TYR A 145 3.61 -12.77 9.60
N SER A 146 2.86 -11.67 9.60
CA SER A 146 2.98 -10.58 10.57
C SER A 146 2.75 -11.03 12.02
N SER A 147 1.74 -11.89 12.25
CA SER A 147 1.40 -12.37 13.60
C SER A 147 2.51 -13.20 14.27
N ARG A 148 3.40 -13.82 13.50
CA ARG A 148 4.51 -14.64 14.00
C ARG A 148 5.79 -13.85 14.26
N LEU A 149 5.84 -12.58 13.87
CA LEU A 149 7.03 -11.74 13.98
C LEU A 149 6.94 -10.83 15.18
N GLN A 150 8.05 -10.61 15.87
CA GLN A 150 8.12 -9.59 16.93
C GLN A 150 8.14 -8.19 16.31
N SER A 151 7.32 -7.28 16.85
CA SER A 151 7.35 -5.87 16.46
C SER A 151 8.66 -5.21 16.86
N GLU A 152 9.18 -4.34 15.99
CA GLU A 152 10.32 -3.47 16.26
C GLU A 152 9.89 -2.13 16.89
N HIS A 153 8.59 -1.87 16.95
CA HIS A 153 8.05 -0.65 17.52
C HIS A 153 7.89 -0.78 19.05
N PRO A 154 8.20 0.26 19.85
CA PRO A 154 8.10 0.21 21.32
C PRO A 154 6.73 -0.17 21.88
N THR A 155 5.65 0.02 21.11
CA THR A 155 4.29 -0.41 21.51
C THR A 155 4.10 -1.93 21.51
N GLY A 156 5.02 -2.69 20.89
CA GLY A 156 4.90 -4.13 20.69
C GLY A 156 3.90 -4.54 19.61
N LYS A 157 3.21 -3.58 18.99
CA LYS A 157 2.18 -3.82 17.96
C LYS A 157 2.74 -3.84 16.55
N ARG A 158 2.12 -4.58 15.65
CA ARG A 158 2.39 -4.57 14.19
C ARG A 158 1.36 -3.69 13.48
N LEU A 159 1.60 -3.42 12.20
CA LEU A 159 0.74 -2.59 11.35
C LEU A 159 -0.74 -2.98 11.41
N TYR A 160 -1.07 -4.28 11.30
CA TYR A 160 -2.46 -4.74 11.30
C TYR A 160 -3.20 -4.49 12.63
N GLU A 161 -2.47 -4.29 13.73
CA GLU A 161 -3.03 -4.01 15.05
C GLU A 161 -3.26 -2.51 15.29
N ILE A 162 -2.77 -1.66 14.37
CA ILE A 162 -2.85 -0.20 14.43
C ILE A 162 -3.79 0.36 13.37
N ALA A 163 -3.76 -0.20 12.15
CA ALA A 163 -4.56 0.30 11.03
C ALA A 163 -6.06 0.26 11.34
N ASP A 164 -6.82 1.21 10.77
CA ASP A 164 -8.27 1.23 10.92
C ASP A 164 -8.93 0.05 10.21
N LEU A 165 -8.35 -0.36 9.08
CA LEU A 165 -8.74 -1.53 8.31
C LEU A 165 -7.50 -2.31 7.87
N THR A 166 -7.60 -3.63 7.91
CA THR A 166 -6.56 -4.52 7.36
C THR A 166 -7.19 -5.47 6.37
N ILE A 167 -6.59 -5.56 5.18
CA ILE A 167 -6.87 -6.60 4.20
C ILE A 167 -5.69 -7.56 4.21
N ASP A 168 -5.99 -8.84 4.46
CA ASP A 168 -4.98 -9.90 4.40
C ASP A 168 -4.66 -10.21 2.94
N ASN A 169 -3.37 -10.25 2.60
CA ASN A 169 -2.91 -10.65 1.28
C ASN A 169 -2.72 -12.17 1.17
N HIS A 170 -2.94 -12.92 2.26
CA HIS A 170 -2.88 -14.39 2.32
C HIS A 170 -1.52 -14.96 1.90
N ALA A 171 -0.46 -14.16 1.91
CA ALA A 171 0.88 -14.68 1.67
C ALA A 171 1.28 -15.59 2.83
N PRO A 172 1.82 -16.79 2.56
CA PRO A 172 2.21 -17.71 3.62
C PRO A 172 3.39 -17.16 4.43
N TYR A 173 3.67 -17.76 5.59
CA TYR A 173 4.86 -17.43 6.36
C TYR A 173 6.14 -17.56 5.51
N GLY A 174 6.93 -16.49 5.42
CA GLY A 174 8.12 -16.42 4.57
C GLY A 174 7.85 -15.95 3.13
N ASP A 175 6.59 -15.64 2.78
CA ASP A 175 6.16 -15.13 1.48
C ASP A 175 6.69 -15.95 0.30
N ALA A 176 6.46 -17.25 0.33
CA ALA A 176 6.81 -18.16 -0.74
C ALA A 176 5.87 -19.37 -0.78
N MET A 177 5.28 -19.64 -1.94
CA MET A 177 4.17 -20.59 -2.10
C MET A 177 4.61 -22.03 -2.36
N LEU A 178 5.75 -22.22 -3.03
CA LEU A 178 6.13 -23.53 -3.57
C LEU A 178 7.22 -24.20 -2.75
N GLU A 179 6.95 -25.41 -2.28
CA GLU A 179 7.98 -26.34 -1.80
C GLU A 179 8.62 -27.05 -2.99
N VAL A 180 9.95 -26.99 -3.10
CA VAL A 180 10.70 -27.53 -4.23
C VAL A 180 11.73 -28.52 -3.73
N GLU A 181 11.69 -29.74 -4.24
CA GLU A 181 12.69 -30.77 -3.91
C GLU A 181 14.10 -30.27 -4.26
N GLY A 182 15.01 -30.33 -3.27
CA GLY A 182 16.38 -29.83 -3.40
C GLY A 182 16.58 -28.37 -2.96
N LEU A 183 15.52 -27.64 -2.60
CA LEU A 183 15.63 -26.34 -1.91
C LEU A 183 15.35 -26.50 -0.41
N ASP A 184 16.06 -25.73 0.41
CA ASP A 184 15.87 -25.63 1.86
C ASP A 184 14.79 -24.61 2.27
N VAL A 185 14.34 -23.81 1.31
CA VAL A 185 13.29 -22.79 1.48
C VAL A 185 12.24 -22.87 0.38
N LYS A 186 11.04 -22.36 0.67
CA LYS A 186 9.99 -22.21 -0.34
C LYS A 186 10.38 -21.15 -1.36
N ALA A 187 9.89 -21.29 -2.60
CA ALA A 187 10.08 -20.35 -3.69
C ALA A 187 8.75 -19.72 -4.16
N CYS A 188 8.86 -18.72 -5.03
CA CYS A 188 7.74 -18.02 -5.68
C CYS A 188 6.84 -17.25 -4.71
N PRO A 189 7.06 -15.92 -4.54
CA PRO A 189 6.31 -15.14 -3.56
C PRO A 189 4.85 -14.92 -3.94
N ALA A 190 4.01 -14.76 -2.91
CA ALA A 190 2.56 -14.55 -3.03
C ALA A 190 2.19 -13.07 -2.94
N SER A 191 2.85 -12.34 -2.03
CA SER A 191 2.40 -11.06 -1.50
C SER A 191 2.21 -9.98 -2.57
N GLY A 192 3.14 -9.87 -3.53
CA GLY A 192 3.07 -8.86 -4.58
C GLY A 192 1.88 -9.06 -5.52
N LEU A 193 1.64 -10.30 -5.95
CA LEU A 193 0.49 -10.64 -6.81
C LEU A 193 -0.83 -10.43 -6.06
N ALA A 194 -0.90 -10.89 -4.81
CA ALA A 194 -2.07 -10.72 -3.96
C ALA A 194 -2.38 -9.24 -3.72
N ALA A 195 -1.38 -8.45 -3.35
CA ALA A 195 -1.55 -7.03 -3.07
C ALA A 195 -1.99 -6.25 -4.33
N ALA A 196 -1.42 -6.57 -5.50
CA ALA A 196 -1.87 -6.03 -6.78
C ALA A 196 -3.33 -6.38 -7.07
N CYS A 197 -3.70 -7.66 -6.92
CA CYS A 197 -5.07 -8.14 -7.13
C CYS A 197 -6.08 -7.41 -6.22
N ILE A 198 -5.76 -7.30 -4.93
CA ILE A 198 -6.58 -6.60 -3.93
C ILE A 198 -6.76 -5.12 -4.31
N MET A 199 -5.67 -4.43 -4.63
CA MET A 199 -5.72 -2.99 -4.94
C MET A 199 -6.44 -2.69 -6.26
N TRP A 200 -6.35 -3.56 -7.26
CA TRP A 200 -7.17 -3.44 -8.48
C TRP A 200 -8.65 -3.71 -8.20
N ALA A 201 -8.99 -4.65 -7.32
CA ALA A 201 -10.37 -4.87 -6.89
C ALA A 201 -10.94 -3.67 -6.13
N ILE A 202 -10.15 -3.07 -5.22
CA ILE A 202 -10.50 -1.82 -4.53
C ILE A 202 -10.69 -0.69 -5.55
N THR A 203 -9.78 -0.56 -6.53
CA THR A 203 -9.87 0.46 -7.60
C THR A 203 -11.17 0.32 -8.39
N ALA A 204 -11.55 -0.90 -8.76
CA ALA A 204 -12.82 -1.17 -9.43
C ALA A 204 -14.02 -0.75 -8.56
N GLY A 205 -13.99 -1.07 -7.27
CA GLY A 205 -15.03 -0.66 -6.33
C GLY A 205 -15.12 0.85 -6.16
N ILE A 206 -13.98 1.57 -6.13
CA ILE A 206 -13.93 3.04 -6.06
C ILE A 206 -14.61 3.64 -7.30
N ILE A 207 -14.29 3.13 -8.49
CA ILE A 207 -14.88 3.62 -9.74
C ILE A 207 -16.39 3.47 -9.72
N GLU A 208 -16.90 2.29 -9.36
CA GLU A 208 -18.33 2.02 -9.25
C GLU A 208 -19.03 3.04 -8.34
N ARG A 209 -18.49 3.24 -7.14
CA ARG A 209 -19.04 4.13 -6.11
C ARG A 209 -18.98 5.61 -6.46
N LEU A 210 -17.91 6.06 -7.10
CA LEU A 210 -17.81 7.44 -7.58
C LEU A 210 -18.83 7.69 -8.68
N LEU A 211 -19.00 6.74 -9.61
CA LEU A 211 -19.98 6.86 -10.69
C LEU A 211 -21.43 6.88 -10.15
N GLU A 212 -21.75 6.07 -9.13
CA GLU A 212 -23.04 6.11 -8.43
C GLU A 212 -23.33 7.48 -7.79
N ARG A 213 -22.28 8.19 -7.35
CA ARG A 213 -22.37 9.57 -6.82
C ARG A 213 -22.41 10.64 -7.93
N GLY A 214 -22.38 10.25 -9.21
CA GLY A 214 -22.30 11.17 -10.34
C GLY A 214 -20.91 11.80 -10.56
N LEU A 215 -19.89 11.29 -9.88
CA LEU A 215 -18.49 11.72 -10.02
C LEU A 215 -17.78 10.80 -11.01
N VAL A 216 -17.31 11.35 -12.14
CA VAL A 216 -16.63 10.57 -13.17
C VAL A 216 -15.12 10.62 -12.94
N PRO A 217 -14.49 9.56 -12.40
CA PRO A 217 -13.09 9.60 -12.05
C PRO A 217 -12.16 9.66 -13.26
N THR A 218 -10.99 10.21 -13.05
CA THR A 218 -9.96 10.35 -14.07
C THR A 218 -9.14 9.07 -14.16
N VAL A 219 -9.38 8.27 -15.20
CA VAL A 219 -8.64 7.03 -15.50
C VAL A 219 -7.61 7.27 -16.59
N TYR A 220 -6.34 6.88 -16.42
CA TYR A 220 -5.33 7.02 -17.47
C TYR A 220 -5.57 6.10 -18.67
N ARG A 221 -5.30 6.61 -19.88
CA ARG A 221 -5.13 5.76 -21.07
C ARG A 221 -3.66 5.43 -21.29
N SER A 222 -3.40 4.46 -22.14
CA SER A 222 -2.03 4.10 -22.53
C SER A 222 -1.35 5.27 -23.25
N VAL A 223 -0.19 5.68 -22.73
CA VAL A 223 0.68 6.68 -23.38
C VAL A 223 1.17 6.22 -24.77
N ASN A 224 1.16 4.91 -25.02
CA ASN A 224 1.58 4.32 -26.29
C ASN A 224 0.45 4.28 -27.33
N ALA A 225 -0.78 4.64 -26.96
CA ALA A 225 -1.86 4.80 -27.92
C ALA A 225 -1.63 6.04 -28.80
N PRO A 226 -2.24 6.12 -30.01
CA PRO A 226 -2.19 7.34 -30.83
C PRO A 226 -2.66 8.58 -30.04
N GLY A 227 -1.81 9.61 -29.94
CA GLY A 227 -2.08 10.81 -29.13
C GLY A 227 -1.95 10.62 -27.60
N GLY A 228 -1.33 9.52 -27.16
CA GLY A 228 -1.22 9.16 -25.75
C GLY A 228 -0.55 10.23 -24.86
N PRO A 229 0.57 10.87 -25.25
CA PRO A 229 1.18 11.93 -24.44
C PRO A 229 0.24 13.12 -24.20
N GLU A 230 -0.54 13.53 -25.21
CA GLU A 230 -1.54 14.58 -25.09
C GLU A 230 -2.70 14.17 -24.18
N ASP A 231 -3.22 12.94 -24.33
CA ASP A 231 -4.31 12.40 -23.49
C ASP A 231 -3.90 12.31 -22.01
N VAL A 232 -2.68 11.82 -21.72
CA VAL A 232 -2.15 11.78 -20.35
C VAL A 232 -2.07 13.18 -19.74
N ARG A 233 -1.55 14.17 -20.48
CA ARG A 233 -1.51 15.57 -20.00
C ARG A 233 -2.91 16.11 -19.73
N SER A 234 -3.86 15.88 -20.65
CA SER A 234 -5.25 16.33 -20.48
C SER A 234 -5.92 15.70 -19.24
N ARG A 235 -5.63 14.44 -18.94
CA ARG A 235 -6.13 13.77 -17.73
C ARG A 235 -5.51 14.32 -16.46
N GLN A 236 -4.21 14.63 -16.47
CA GLN A 236 -3.57 15.28 -15.34
C GLN A 236 -4.20 16.65 -15.04
N GLU A 237 -4.50 17.45 -16.07
CA GLU A 237 -5.21 18.72 -15.88
C GLU A 237 -6.65 18.52 -15.38
N ARG A 238 -7.38 17.54 -15.94
CA ARG A 238 -8.72 17.18 -15.43
C ARG A 238 -8.68 16.81 -13.94
N TYR A 239 -7.72 16.00 -13.52
CA TYR A 239 -7.58 15.63 -12.12
C TYR A 239 -7.23 16.82 -11.23
N LYS A 240 -6.35 17.73 -11.69
CA LYS A 240 -6.06 18.98 -10.95
C LYS A 240 -7.29 19.87 -10.76
N GLU A 241 -8.20 19.88 -11.73
CA GLU A 241 -9.44 20.65 -11.68
C GLU A 241 -10.51 20.00 -10.78
N LEU A 242 -10.66 18.67 -10.87
CA LEU A 242 -11.80 17.95 -10.27
C LEU A 242 -11.46 17.21 -8.97
N GLY A 243 -10.24 16.71 -8.81
CA GLY A 243 -9.81 15.92 -7.65
C GLY A 243 -10.22 14.44 -7.67
N TYR A 244 -10.84 13.95 -8.75
CA TYR A 244 -11.26 12.54 -8.90
C TYR A 244 -11.01 11.96 -10.28
#